data_AF-A0A4Q6BSN7-F1
#
_entry.id   AF-A0A4Q6BSN7-F1
#
_cell.length_a   1.000
_cell.length_b   1.000
_cell.length_c   1.000
_cell.angle_alpha   90.00
_cell.angle_beta   90.00
_cell.angle_gamma   90.00
#
_symmetry.space_group_name_H-M   'P 1'
#
loop_
_entity.id
_entity.type
_entity.pdbx_description
1 polymer ?
#
loop_
_entity_poly.entity_id
_entity_poly.type
_entity_poly.pdbx_seq_one_letter_code
_entity_poly.pdbx_strand_id
1 'polypeptide(L)'
;VVEAAQSAAATWSDAVGQVVLTFAGVSVSTRGNDLYASLDDEATYVYYEPRWTSTTSKSVTTLATTVWENANNSQQIVRGDVILNAQTYDFVDAMGTLPRNIDEDRVVDAETVILHEFGHLLGLDHIDEDADSDSIMHAKTFIGPNLSFRTLSDGDTNHIRKLYP
;
A
#
# COMPACT_ATOMS: atom_id res chain seq x y z
N VAL A 1 -5.31 4.17 8.99
CA VAL A 1 -4.41 4.53 7.87
C VAL A 1 -3.21 5.36 8.27
N VAL A 2 -3.32 6.46 9.03
CA VAL A 2 -2.12 7.21 9.46
C VAL A 2 -1.15 6.33 10.25
N GLU A 3 -1.62 5.68 11.31
CA GLU A 3 -0.81 4.76 12.11
C GLU A 3 -0.29 3.59 11.26
N ALA A 4 -1.15 2.99 10.44
CA ALA A 4 -0.78 1.94 9.50
C ALA A 4 0.37 2.34 8.54
N ALA A 5 0.34 3.56 8.00
CA ALA A 5 1.41 4.07 7.13
C ALA A 5 2.70 4.32 7.90
N GLN A 6 2.61 4.81 9.14
CA GLN A 6 3.78 4.96 10.00
C GLN A 6 4.41 3.61 10.34
N SER A 7 3.61 2.62 10.74
CA SER A 7 4.07 1.25 11.00
C SER A 7 4.70 0.62 9.77
N ALA A 8 4.03 0.69 8.60
CA ALA A 8 4.57 0.14 7.36
C ALA A 8 5.91 0.78 6.94
N ALA A 9 6.02 2.11 7.06
CA ALA A 9 7.27 2.82 6.77
C ALA A 9 8.40 2.41 7.74
N ALA A 10 8.08 2.22 9.01
CA ALA A 10 9.02 1.75 10.02
C ALA A 10 9.45 0.31 9.72
N THR A 11 8.52 -0.60 9.44
CA THR A 11 8.80 -2.01 9.12
C THR A 11 9.75 -2.14 7.94
N TRP A 12 9.53 -1.40 6.85
CA TRP A 12 10.47 -1.41 5.71
C TRP A 12 11.82 -0.78 6.05
N SER A 13 11.83 0.31 6.82
CA SER A 13 13.09 0.96 7.23
C SER A 13 13.94 0.06 8.13
N ASP A 14 13.30 -0.67 9.05
CA ASP A 14 13.95 -1.66 9.92
C ASP A 14 14.47 -2.86 9.11
N ALA A 15 13.72 -3.32 8.11
CA ALA A 15 14.14 -4.40 7.23
C ALA A 15 15.41 -4.02 6.46
N VAL A 16 15.48 -2.81 5.92
CA VAL A 16 16.66 -2.31 5.19
C VAL A 16 17.81 -1.97 6.15
N GLY A 17 17.51 -1.48 7.35
CA GLY A 17 18.50 -0.95 8.29
C GLY A 17 18.82 0.54 8.11
N GLN A 18 17.99 1.26 7.34
CA GLN A 18 18.03 2.72 7.18
C GLN A 18 16.63 3.26 6.87
N VAL A 19 16.44 4.57 7.05
CA VAL A 19 15.15 5.21 6.74
C VAL A 19 14.94 5.24 5.23
N VAL A 20 13.92 4.52 4.74
CA VAL A 20 13.54 4.50 3.30
C VAL A 20 12.23 5.24 3.00
N LEU A 21 11.36 5.37 4.00
CA LEU A 21 10.10 6.11 3.91
C LEU A 21 9.93 6.97 5.17
N THR A 22 9.44 8.19 5.02
CA THR A 22 9.16 9.09 6.15
C THR A 22 7.74 9.63 6.05
N PHE A 23 6.95 9.41 7.11
CA PHE A 23 5.62 10.00 7.20
C PHE A 23 5.72 11.51 7.46
N ALA A 24 5.31 12.31 6.48
CA ALA A 24 5.40 13.77 6.57
C ALA A 24 4.17 14.44 7.20
N GLY A 25 3.00 13.77 7.19
CA GLY A 25 1.77 14.31 7.76
C GLY A 25 0.52 13.93 6.97
N VAL A 26 -0.58 14.60 7.29
CA VAL A 26 -1.85 14.49 6.58
C VAL A 26 -2.10 15.80 5.84
N SER A 27 -2.45 15.70 4.56
CA SER A 27 -2.81 16.85 3.73
C SER A 27 -4.18 16.62 3.08
N VAL A 28 -4.82 17.71 2.69
CA VAL A 28 -5.96 17.69 1.79
C VAL A 28 -5.42 17.93 0.38
N SER A 29 -5.37 16.89 -0.44
CA SER A 29 -4.94 16.95 -1.84
C SER A 29 -6.04 16.39 -2.75
N THR A 30 -6.14 16.90 -3.97
CA THR A 30 -7.01 16.35 -5.01
C THR A 30 -6.21 15.36 -5.86
N ARG A 31 -6.54 14.06 -5.76
CA ARG A 31 -5.93 12.98 -6.56
C ARG A 31 -6.07 13.14 -8.08
N GLY A 32 -7.05 13.93 -8.54
CA GLY A 32 -7.40 14.07 -9.95
C GLY A 32 -8.45 13.05 -10.44
N ASN A 33 -8.66 13.00 -11.76
CA ASN A 33 -9.80 12.30 -12.37
C ASN A 33 -9.45 11.03 -13.15
N ASP A 34 -8.16 10.70 -13.28
CA ASP A 34 -7.69 9.45 -13.88
C ASP A 34 -6.64 8.78 -12.99
N LEU A 35 -6.20 7.57 -13.33
CA LEU A 35 -5.33 6.73 -12.49
C LEU A 35 -3.99 7.39 -12.15
N TYR A 36 -3.39 8.12 -13.09
CA TYR A 36 -2.04 8.67 -12.97
C TYR A 36 -2.02 10.18 -12.64
N ALA A 37 -3.18 10.84 -12.63
CA ALA A 37 -3.31 12.26 -12.33
C ALA A 37 -2.73 12.71 -10.98
N SER A 38 -2.47 11.79 -10.05
CA SER A 38 -1.86 12.15 -8.76
C SER A 38 -0.35 12.37 -8.86
N LEU A 39 0.35 11.77 -9.83
CA LEU A 39 1.81 11.83 -9.93
C LEU A 39 2.38 13.22 -10.24
N ASP A 40 1.53 14.20 -10.55
CA ASP A 40 1.91 15.60 -10.77
C ASP A 40 2.21 16.36 -9.46
N ASP A 41 1.96 15.75 -8.29
CA ASP A 41 2.26 16.34 -6.98
C ASP A 41 3.76 16.28 -6.61
N GLU A 42 4.11 16.92 -5.48
CA GLU A 42 5.48 17.05 -4.99
C GLU A 42 5.87 15.97 -3.96
N ALA A 43 4.95 15.09 -3.57
CA ALA A 43 5.15 14.14 -2.49
C ALA A 43 4.30 12.89 -2.68
N THR A 44 4.78 11.74 -2.25
CA THR A 44 4.00 10.51 -2.21
C THR A 44 2.81 10.62 -1.25
N TYR A 45 1.62 10.29 -1.75
CA TYR A 45 0.39 10.23 -0.97
C TYR A 45 -0.22 8.84 -0.91
N VAL A 46 -1.00 8.62 0.15
CA VAL A 46 -1.95 7.52 0.26
C VAL A 46 -3.35 8.11 0.16
N TYR A 47 -4.01 7.89 -0.97
CA TYR A 47 -5.34 8.42 -1.27
C TYR A 47 -6.43 7.42 -0.93
N TYR A 48 -7.54 7.92 -0.39
CA TYR A 48 -8.82 7.20 -0.41
C TYR A 48 -9.61 7.62 -1.64
N GLU A 49 -9.98 6.67 -2.48
CA GLU A 49 -10.73 6.96 -3.70
C GLU A 49 -12.17 6.42 -3.62
N PRO A 50 -13.16 7.28 -3.29
CA PRO A 50 -14.57 6.89 -3.21
C PRO A 50 -15.22 6.67 -4.58
N ARG A 51 -14.60 7.12 -5.68
CA ARG A 51 -15.08 6.97 -7.06
C ARG A 51 -14.24 5.98 -7.88
N TRP A 52 -13.62 5.01 -7.20
CA TRP A 52 -12.60 4.08 -7.70
C TRP A 52 -12.79 3.64 -9.15
N THR A 53 -13.88 2.94 -9.46
CA THR A 53 -14.13 2.40 -10.80
C THR A 53 -14.12 3.47 -11.89
N SER A 54 -14.63 4.66 -11.60
CA SER A 54 -14.72 5.75 -12.57
C SER A 54 -13.41 6.53 -12.76
N THR A 55 -12.51 6.52 -11.77
CA THR A 55 -11.28 7.30 -11.81
C THR A 55 -10.02 6.45 -12.02
N THR A 56 -10.05 5.16 -11.71
CA THR A 56 -8.90 4.25 -11.89
C THR A 56 -9.11 3.26 -13.03
N SER A 57 -10.37 3.03 -13.44
CA SER A 57 -10.76 1.95 -14.37
C SER A 57 -10.36 0.53 -13.90
N LYS A 58 -9.94 0.38 -12.63
CA LYS A 58 -9.58 -0.92 -12.03
C LYS A 58 -10.85 -1.67 -11.58
N SER A 59 -10.71 -2.99 -11.37
CA SER A 59 -11.79 -3.82 -10.85
C SER A 59 -12.27 -3.31 -9.49
N VAL A 60 -13.57 -3.43 -9.23
CA VAL A 60 -14.16 -3.13 -7.91
C VAL A 60 -13.60 -4.02 -6.79
N THR A 61 -13.07 -5.20 -7.14
CA THR A 61 -12.48 -6.16 -6.20
C THR A 61 -11.01 -5.89 -5.87
N THR A 62 -10.38 -4.90 -6.53
CA THR A 62 -9.00 -4.52 -6.23
C THR A 62 -8.99 -3.66 -4.98
N LEU A 63 -8.20 -4.05 -3.97
CA LEU A 63 -8.13 -3.33 -2.69
C LEU A 63 -7.42 -1.98 -2.86
N ALA A 64 -6.25 -1.99 -3.49
CA ALA A 64 -5.45 -0.81 -3.71
C ALA A 64 -4.64 -0.93 -5.00
N THR A 65 -4.02 0.18 -5.40
CA THR A 65 -3.04 0.20 -6.48
C THR A 65 -1.97 1.22 -6.16
N THR A 66 -0.72 0.85 -6.41
CA THR A 66 0.39 1.77 -6.48
C THR A 66 0.57 2.26 -7.92
N VAL A 67 0.77 3.56 -8.09
CA VAL A 67 1.18 4.19 -9.35
C VAL A 67 2.52 4.86 -9.15
N TRP A 68 3.36 4.90 -10.16
CA TRP A 68 4.68 5.48 -10.06
C TRP A 68 5.21 6.01 -11.39
N GLU A 69 6.22 6.87 -11.28
CA GLU A 69 7.02 7.38 -12.38
C GLU A 69 8.48 6.98 -12.16
N ASN A 70 9.13 6.50 -13.22
CA ASN A 70 10.55 6.22 -13.23
C ASN A 70 11.36 7.41 -13.75
N ALA A 71 12.58 7.57 -13.25
CA ALA A 71 13.55 8.49 -13.85
C ALA A 71 13.80 8.15 -15.33
N ASN A 72 14.06 9.19 -16.13
CA ASN A 72 14.37 9.04 -17.55
C ASN A 72 15.50 8.03 -17.79
N ASN A 73 15.22 7.00 -18.60
CA ASN A 73 16.14 5.91 -18.94
C ASN A 73 16.67 5.12 -17.72
N SER A 74 15.88 5.03 -16.63
CA SER A 74 16.24 4.31 -15.41
C SER A 74 15.05 3.48 -14.90
N GLN A 75 15.34 2.48 -14.06
CA GLN A 75 14.34 1.75 -13.29
C GLN A 75 14.08 2.39 -11.91
N GLN A 76 14.79 3.46 -11.59
CA GLN A 76 14.61 4.18 -10.34
C GLN A 76 13.24 4.87 -10.31
N ILE A 77 12.42 4.52 -9.34
CA ILE A 77 11.18 5.21 -9.00
C ILE A 77 11.53 6.59 -8.44
N VAL A 78 10.96 7.65 -9.01
CA VAL A 78 11.17 9.05 -8.57
C VAL A 78 9.91 9.69 -8.00
N ARG A 79 8.74 9.14 -8.31
CA ARG A 79 7.45 9.54 -7.76
C ARG A 79 6.57 8.31 -7.65
N GLY A 80 5.68 8.29 -6.68
CA GLY A 80 4.67 7.26 -6.61
C GLY A 80 3.62 7.57 -5.55
N ASP A 81 2.44 7.03 -5.76
CA ASP A 81 1.29 7.17 -4.87
C ASP A 81 0.60 5.83 -4.68
N VAL A 82 -0.07 5.70 -3.54
CA VAL A 82 -0.96 4.58 -3.23
C VAL A 82 -2.40 5.08 -3.28
N ILE A 83 -3.27 4.33 -3.96
CA ILE A 83 -4.70 4.63 -4.06
C ILE A 83 -5.47 3.46 -3.47
N LEU A 84 -6.22 3.71 -2.40
CA LEU A 84 -7.07 2.75 -1.72
C LEU A 84 -8.50 2.82 -2.27
N ASN A 85 -9.10 1.66 -2.57
CA ASN A 85 -10.47 1.54 -3.08
C ASN A 85 -11.51 1.79 -1.97
N ALA A 86 -11.67 3.04 -1.60
CA ALA A 86 -12.65 3.51 -0.62
C ALA A 86 -14.09 3.49 -1.14
N GLN A 87 -14.30 3.19 -2.44
CA GLN A 87 -15.63 2.94 -2.99
C GLN A 87 -16.21 1.63 -2.40
N THR A 88 -15.36 0.62 -2.24
CA THR A 88 -15.78 -0.76 -1.96
C THR A 88 -15.40 -1.21 -0.57
N TYR A 89 -14.27 -0.75 -0.03
CA TYR A 89 -13.70 -1.27 1.20
C TYR A 89 -13.53 -0.20 2.27
N ASP A 90 -13.59 -0.66 3.52
CA ASP A 90 -13.36 0.15 4.71
C ASP A 90 -11.98 -0.20 5.29
N PHE A 91 -11.00 0.69 5.06
CA PHE A 91 -9.62 0.52 5.54
C PHE A 91 -9.48 0.97 6.99
N VAL A 92 -9.41 0.00 7.89
CA VAL A 92 -9.37 0.21 9.35
C VAL A 92 -8.29 -0.66 9.98
N ASP A 93 -8.09 -0.54 11.29
CA ASP A 93 -7.37 -1.57 12.05
C ASP A 93 -8.32 -2.76 12.25
N ALA A 94 -8.13 -3.82 11.45
CA ALA A 94 -9.03 -4.98 11.46
C ALA A 94 -8.88 -5.84 12.74
N MET A 95 -7.78 -5.66 13.49
CA MET A 95 -7.53 -6.31 14.77
C MET A 95 -8.06 -5.50 15.97
N GLY A 96 -8.47 -4.26 15.72
CA GLY A 96 -8.91 -3.31 16.73
C GLY A 96 -10.42 -3.33 16.99
N THR A 97 -10.89 -2.34 17.74
CA THR A 97 -12.33 -2.11 17.91
C THR A 97 -12.89 -1.46 16.66
N LEU A 98 -13.73 -2.19 15.93
CA LEU A 98 -14.35 -1.69 14.71
C LEU A 98 -15.38 -0.57 14.99
N PRO A 99 -15.55 0.40 14.06
CA PRO A 99 -16.63 1.37 14.12
C PRO A 99 -18.00 0.70 14.17
N ARG A 100 -18.96 1.31 14.87
CA ARG A 100 -20.35 0.83 14.88
C ARG A 100 -20.96 0.96 13.48
N ASN A 101 -21.71 -0.07 13.07
CA ASN A 101 -22.40 -0.16 11.77
C ASN A 101 -21.47 -0.22 10.54
N ILE A 102 -20.23 -0.68 10.72
CA ILE A 102 -19.39 -1.07 9.58
C ILE A 102 -19.93 -2.37 8.96
N ASP A 103 -19.82 -2.49 7.64
CA ASP A 103 -20.09 -3.75 6.96
C ASP A 103 -18.85 -4.63 7.07
N GLU A 104 -18.94 -5.71 7.86
CA GLU A 104 -17.81 -6.58 8.15
C GLU A 104 -17.23 -7.25 6.88
N ASP A 105 -18.05 -7.48 5.86
CA ASP A 105 -17.61 -8.07 4.58
C ASP A 105 -16.74 -7.11 3.74
N ARG A 106 -16.67 -5.84 4.15
CA ARG A 106 -15.90 -4.76 3.49
C ARG A 106 -14.69 -4.31 4.30
N VAL A 107 -14.51 -4.84 5.51
CA VAL A 107 -13.39 -4.50 6.40
C VAL A 107 -12.09 -5.01 5.80
N VAL A 108 -11.11 -4.13 5.69
CA VAL A 108 -9.77 -4.47 5.22
C VAL A 108 -8.76 -3.89 6.20
N ASP A 109 -7.77 -4.71 6.56
CA ASP A 109 -6.68 -4.25 7.42
C ASP A 109 -5.80 -3.24 6.67
N ALA A 110 -5.86 -1.98 7.11
CA ALA A 110 -5.14 -0.89 6.50
C ALA A 110 -3.62 -1.08 6.53
N GLU A 111 -3.10 -1.65 7.62
CA GLU A 111 -1.66 -1.89 7.78
C GLU A 111 -1.15 -2.97 6.83
N THR A 112 -1.88 -4.09 6.69
CA THR A 112 -1.57 -5.10 5.67
C THR A 112 -1.48 -4.54 4.27
N VAL A 113 -2.50 -3.79 3.83
CA VAL A 113 -2.51 -3.25 2.46
C VAL A 113 -1.43 -2.21 2.29
N ILE A 114 -1.25 -1.29 3.25
CA ILE A 114 -0.23 -0.25 3.11
C ILE A 114 1.19 -0.85 3.16
N LEU A 115 1.44 -1.88 3.97
CA LEU A 115 2.72 -2.57 4.01
C LEU A 115 3.06 -3.19 2.64
N HIS A 116 2.07 -3.82 1.99
CA HIS A 116 2.19 -4.35 0.62
C HIS A 116 2.48 -3.24 -0.40
N GLU A 117 1.64 -2.20 -0.45
CA GLU A 117 1.76 -1.12 -1.43
C GLU A 117 3.06 -0.31 -1.25
N PHE A 118 3.56 -0.20 -0.01
CA PHE A 118 4.87 0.41 0.25
C PHE A 118 6.03 -0.45 -0.27
N GLY A 119 5.87 -1.77 -0.31
CA GLY A 119 6.82 -2.65 -1.01
C GLY A 119 6.92 -2.29 -2.49
N HIS A 120 5.79 -2.05 -3.17
CA HIS A 120 5.76 -1.58 -4.56
C HIS A 120 6.42 -0.21 -4.73
N LEU A 121 6.13 0.76 -3.85
CA LEU A 121 6.79 2.07 -3.88
C LEU A 121 8.31 1.96 -3.75
N LEU A 122 8.79 0.95 -3.02
CA LEU A 122 10.22 0.69 -2.84
C LEU A 122 10.83 -0.17 -3.96
N GLY A 123 10.03 -0.61 -4.94
CA GLY A 123 10.48 -1.33 -6.13
C GLY A 123 10.38 -2.86 -6.05
N LEU A 124 9.62 -3.41 -5.09
CA LEU A 124 9.34 -4.84 -5.04
C LEU A 124 8.14 -5.19 -5.93
N ASP A 125 8.28 -6.25 -6.72
CA ASP A 125 7.19 -6.85 -7.49
C ASP A 125 6.42 -7.88 -6.65
N HIS A 126 5.29 -8.35 -7.16
CA HIS A 126 4.57 -9.46 -6.56
C HIS A 126 5.42 -10.74 -6.51
N ILE A 127 5.22 -11.51 -5.44
CA ILE A 127 5.80 -12.83 -5.26
C ILE A 127 4.68 -13.88 -5.35
N ASP A 128 4.92 -14.95 -6.09
CA ASP A 128 4.02 -16.09 -6.19
C ASP A 128 3.98 -16.87 -4.86
N GLU A 129 2.81 -17.40 -4.49
CA GLU A 129 2.59 -18.17 -3.26
C GLU A 129 3.52 -19.38 -3.13
N ASP A 130 3.85 -20.04 -4.25
CA ASP A 130 4.77 -21.19 -4.27
C ASP A 130 6.24 -20.79 -4.03
N ALA A 131 6.59 -19.52 -4.22
CA ALA A 131 7.96 -19.02 -4.06
C ALA A 131 8.26 -18.60 -2.62
N ASP A 132 7.31 -17.95 -1.95
CA ASP A 132 7.38 -17.56 -0.55
C ASP A 132 5.96 -17.33 0.00
N SER A 133 5.36 -18.36 0.62
CA SER A 133 3.96 -18.34 1.05
C SER A 133 3.64 -17.36 2.18
N ASP A 134 4.67 -16.81 2.82
CA ASP A 134 4.55 -15.85 3.91
C ASP A 134 4.89 -14.42 3.45
N SER A 135 5.01 -14.18 2.14
CA SER A 135 5.37 -12.87 1.61
C SER A 135 4.22 -11.87 1.74
N ILE A 136 4.52 -10.67 2.25
CA ILE A 136 3.54 -9.56 2.20
C ILE A 136 3.26 -9.14 0.76
N MET A 137 4.15 -9.46 -0.18
CA MET A 137 4.08 -9.08 -1.59
C MET A 137 3.20 -10.02 -2.44
N HIS A 138 2.38 -10.88 -1.83
CA HIS A 138 1.36 -11.61 -2.58
C HIS A 138 0.30 -10.68 -3.19
N ALA A 139 -0.10 -10.96 -4.43
CA ALA A 139 -1.11 -10.18 -5.15
C ALA A 139 -2.54 -10.27 -4.55
N LYS A 140 -2.73 -11.12 -3.53
CA LYS A 140 -4.01 -11.37 -2.87
C LYS A 140 -3.80 -11.38 -1.36
N THR A 141 -4.79 -10.85 -0.65
CA THR A 141 -4.85 -10.91 0.81
C THR A 141 -6.30 -11.12 1.26
N PHE A 142 -6.48 -11.29 2.57
CA PHE A 142 -7.77 -11.56 3.18
C PHE A 142 -8.53 -10.26 3.48
N ILE A 143 -9.86 -10.36 3.49
CA ILE A 143 -10.79 -9.30 3.90
C ILE A 143 -11.64 -9.81 5.05
N GLY A 144 -11.92 -8.94 6.02
CA GLY A 144 -12.81 -9.22 7.15
C GLY A 144 -12.21 -8.83 8.51
N PRO A 145 -13.05 -8.79 9.57
CA PRO A 145 -12.61 -8.53 10.92
C PRO A 145 -11.63 -9.59 11.42
N ASN A 146 -10.67 -9.18 12.26
CA ASN A 146 -9.64 -10.04 12.84
C ASN A 146 -8.75 -10.78 11.83
N LEU A 147 -8.72 -10.33 10.57
CA LEU A 147 -7.80 -10.82 9.54
C LEU A 147 -6.78 -9.74 9.24
N SER A 148 -5.51 -10.04 9.45
CA SER A 148 -4.38 -9.17 9.12
C SER A 148 -3.15 -9.99 8.80
N PHE A 149 -2.25 -9.37 8.05
CA PHE A 149 -0.91 -9.85 7.71
C PHE A 149 0.05 -8.65 7.73
N ARG A 150 0.84 -8.51 8.79
CA ARG A 150 1.63 -7.29 9.08
C ARG A 150 3.12 -7.58 9.26
N THR A 151 3.57 -8.73 8.78
CA THR A 151 4.94 -9.23 8.93
C THR A 151 5.57 -9.39 7.58
N LEU A 152 6.87 -9.10 7.49
CA LEU A 152 7.67 -9.42 6.33
C LEU A 152 8.15 -10.88 6.44
N SER A 153 8.17 -11.58 5.31
CA SER A 153 8.91 -12.83 5.19
C SER A 153 10.43 -12.57 5.19
N ASP A 154 11.20 -13.64 5.34
CA ASP A 154 12.64 -13.60 5.09
C ASP A 154 12.95 -13.24 3.62
N GLY A 155 12.10 -13.66 2.67
CA GLY A 155 12.22 -13.33 1.26
C GLY A 155 12.06 -11.84 1.00
N ASP A 156 11.01 -11.22 1.55
CA ASP A 156 10.76 -9.78 1.46
C ASP A 156 11.96 -8.98 2.00
N THR A 157 12.46 -9.37 3.17
CA THR A 157 13.61 -8.73 3.83
C THR A 157 14.89 -8.86 3.00
N ASN A 158 15.13 -10.04 2.42
CA ASN A 158 16.31 -10.27 1.58
C ASN A 158 16.22 -9.54 0.24
N HIS A 159 15.04 -9.40 -0.34
CA HIS A 159 14.83 -8.68 -1.60
C HIS A 159 15.01 -7.18 -1.41
N ILE A 160 14.41 -6.59 -0.37
CA ILE A 160 14.54 -5.16 -0.16
C ILE A 160 16.00 -4.75 0.12
N ARG A 161 16.76 -5.54 0.88
CA ARG A 161 18.19 -5.29 1.13
C ARG A 161 19.06 -5.37 -0.14
N LYS A 162 18.64 -6.10 -1.17
CA LYS A 162 19.35 -6.12 -2.46
C LYS A 162 19.12 -4.82 -3.25
N LEU A 163 17.97 -4.19 -3.11
CA LEU A 163 17.64 -2.92 -3.74
C LEU A 163 18.30 -1.73 -3.03
N TYR A 164 18.45 -1.83 -1.71
CA TYR A 164 19.01 -0.80 -0.84
C TYR A 164 20.21 -1.34 -0.05
N PRO A 165 21.39 -1.50 -0.69
CA PRO A 165 22.59 -2.05 -0.07
C PRO A 165 23.26 -1.11 0.95
#